data_AF-A0A838UAW8-F1
#
_entry.id   AF-A0A838UAW8-F1
#
_cell.length_a   1.000
_cell.length_b   1.000
_cell.length_c   1.000
_cell.angle_alpha   90.00
_cell.angle_beta   90.00
_cell.angle_gamma   90.00
#
_symmetry.space_group_name_H-M   'P 1'
#
loop_
_entity.id
_entity.type
_entity.pdbx_description
1 polymer ?
#
loop_
_entity_poly.entity_id
_entity_poly.type
_entity_poly.pdbx_seq_one_letter_code
_entity_poly.pdbx_strand_id
1 'polypeptide(L)'
;MMYISRKKAPNGFTLIELLVVIAIVGLLSSIVLGALSVARSRGSDGAIEQALSGIRKQVEINDHTANVSCYSPTATCDAGTYPNSGIPQPCPAAVVATKPNSIWADQKIIDIIKSALAQGTLNQCSSSAGQTNYAIIFDLSSDPAKAFCTDSTHSVLLTMAGVDNNTDSATINTKLRQKIGGSSCPP
;
A
#
# COMPACT_ATOMS: atom_id res chain seq x y z
N MET A 1 60.01 0.08 51.22
CA MET A 1 59.05 -1.02 51.39
C MET A 1 57.66 -0.47 51.06
N MET A 2 57.15 -0.67 49.85
CA MET A 2 55.88 -0.06 49.39
C MET A 2 54.84 -1.16 49.23
N TYR A 3 53.80 -1.13 50.07
CA TYR A 3 52.77 -2.16 50.15
C TYR A 3 51.64 -1.81 49.17
N ILE A 4 51.52 -2.58 48.07
CA ILE A 4 50.43 -2.44 47.11
C ILE A 4 49.21 -3.21 47.65
N SER A 5 48.19 -2.46 48.08
CA SER A 5 46.90 -3.01 48.51
C SER A 5 46.02 -3.31 47.29
N ARG A 6 45.78 -4.59 46.97
CA ARG A 6 44.85 -4.99 45.90
C ARG A 6 43.40 -4.88 46.40
N LYS A 7 42.59 -4.02 45.78
CA LYS A 7 41.14 -4.04 45.96
C LYS A 7 40.57 -5.34 45.36
N LYS A 8 39.74 -6.07 46.13
CA LYS A 8 38.96 -7.22 45.63
C LYS A 8 38.09 -6.75 44.44
N ALA A 9 38.24 -7.39 43.29
CA ALA A 9 37.33 -7.18 42.17
C ALA A 9 35.93 -7.72 42.56
N PRO A 10 34.84 -7.00 42.25
CA PRO A 10 33.49 -7.51 42.47
C PRO A 10 33.25 -8.80 41.68
N ASN A 11 32.48 -9.69 42.30
CA ASN A 11 32.24 -11.08 41.88
C ASN A 11 31.80 -11.21 40.41
N GLY A 12 32.33 -12.23 39.72
CA GLY A 12 31.95 -12.58 38.36
C GLY A 12 30.54 -13.16 38.27
N PHE A 13 29.90 -12.98 37.12
CA PHE A 13 28.57 -13.50 36.78
C PHE A 13 28.61 -15.03 36.69
N THR A 14 27.61 -15.73 37.24
CA THR A 14 27.57 -17.19 37.14
C THR A 14 27.04 -17.63 35.76
N LEU A 15 27.52 -18.79 35.28
CA LEU A 15 27.05 -19.35 34.00
C LEU A 15 25.54 -19.65 34.01
N ILE A 16 25.02 -20.05 35.17
CA ILE A 16 23.58 -20.35 35.32
C ILE A 16 22.72 -19.08 35.25
N GLU A 17 23.21 -17.95 35.77
CA GLU A 17 22.50 -16.67 35.68
C GLU A 17 22.37 -16.20 34.22
N LEU A 18 23.42 -16.32 33.41
CA LEU A 18 23.32 -16.00 31.98
C LEU A 18 22.42 -16.98 31.23
N LEU A 19 22.47 -18.27 31.59
CA LEU A 19 21.68 -19.31 30.93
C LEU A 19 20.17 -19.12 31.18
N VAL A 20 19.77 -18.76 32.39
CA VAL A 20 18.35 -18.50 32.71
C VAL A 20 17.83 -17.25 31.99
N VAL A 21 18.65 -16.20 31.86
CA VAL A 21 18.24 -14.95 31.18
C VAL A 21 17.95 -15.20 29.70
N ILE A 22 18.84 -15.89 28.99
CA ILE A 22 18.61 -16.19 27.57
C ILE A 22 17.39 -17.12 27.39
N ALA A 23 17.13 -18.02 28.35
CA ALA A 23 15.96 -18.89 28.32
C ALA A 23 14.65 -18.08 28.46
N ILE A 24 14.60 -17.12 29.40
CA ILE A 24 13.41 -16.28 29.60
C ILE A 24 13.22 -15.30 28.43
N VAL A 25 14.29 -14.65 27.94
CA VAL A 25 14.21 -13.76 26.78
C VAL A 25 13.76 -14.54 25.54
N GLY A 26 14.25 -15.77 25.34
CA GLY A 26 13.79 -16.67 24.28
C GLY A 26 12.29 -16.93 24.35
N LEU A 27 11.78 -17.28 25.53
CA LEU A 27 10.35 -17.52 25.74
C LEU A 27 9.50 -16.28 25.44
N LEU A 28 9.87 -15.13 26.03
CA LEU A 28 9.11 -13.89 25.88
C LEU A 28 9.17 -13.34 24.44
N SER A 29 10.31 -13.50 23.76
CA SER A 29 10.48 -13.01 22.38
C SER A 29 9.56 -13.72 21.37
N SER A 30 9.27 -15.02 21.58
CA SER A 30 8.40 -15.79 20.67
C SER A 30 6.99 -15.23 20.55
N ILE A 31 6.42 -14.76 21.67
CA ILE A 31 5.06 -14.19 21.73
C ILE A 31 5.04 -12.80 21.07
N VAL A 32 6.07 -11.98 21.35
CA VAL A 32 6.17 -10.60 20.85
C VAL A 32 6.36 -10.58 19.33
N LEU A 33 7.11 -11.52 18.75
CA LEU A 33 7.34 -11.57 17.31
C LEU A 33 6.05 -11.80 16.50
N GLY A 34 5.15 -12.66 16.98
CA GLY A 34 3.84 -12.86 16.36
C GLY A 34 3.00 -11.58 16.36
N ALA A 35 2.91 -10.90 17.51
CA ALA A 35 2.18 -9.63 17.62
C ALA A 35 2.78 -8.52 16.76
N LEU A 36 4.11 -8.45 16.67
CA LEU A 36 4.83 -7.46 15.87
C LEU A 36 4.61 -7.65 14.37
N SER A 37 4.60 -8.91 13.89
CA SER A 37 4.33 -9.22 12.49
C SER A 37 2.95 -8.71 12.06
N VAL A 38 1.93 -9.00 12.86
CA VAL A 38 0.56 -8.50 12.62
C VAL A 38 0.51 -6.97 12.69
N ALA A 39 1.14 -6.35 13.69
CA ALA A 39 1.16 -4.90 13.82
C ALA A 39 1.83 -4.21 12.62
N ARG A 40 2.90 -4.78 12.07
CA ARG A 40 3.56 -4.27 10.86
C ARG A 40 2.66 -4.37 9.64
N SER A 41 2.01 -5.51 9.42
CA SER A 41 1.08 -5.67 8.30
C SER A 41 -0.07 -4.66 8.34
N ARG A 42 -0.65 -4.41 9.52
CA ARG A 42 -1.67 -3.36 9.71
C ARG A 42 -1.13 -1.94 9.54
N GLY A 43 0.14 -1.71 9.86
CA GLY A 43 0.83 -0.44 9.60
C GLY A 43 0.99 -0.18 8.09
N SER A 44 1.36 -1.20 7.33
CA SER A 44 1.42 -1.16 5.86
C SER A 44 0.04 -0.89 5.25
N ASP A 45 -1.00 -1.55 5.76
CA ASP A 45 -2.38 -1.32 5.35
C ASP A 45 -2.81 0.13 5.58
N GLY A 46 -2.53 0.70 6.76
CA GLY A 46 -2.83 2.11 7.05
C GLY A 46 -2.06 3.07 6.14
N ALA A 47 -0.83 2.73 5.73
CA ALA A 47 -0.07 3.52 4.77
C ALA A 47 -0.70 3.48 3.36
N ILE A 48 -1.25 2.34 2.94
CA ILE A 48 -2.00 2.21 1.67
C ILE A 48 -3.25 3.09 1.71
N GLU A 49 -4.04 3.03 2.78
CA GLU A 49 -5.25 3.85 2.94
C GLU A 49 -4.95 5.36 2.87
N GLN A 50 -3.87 5.78 3.55
CA GLN A 50 -3.40 7.17 3.54
C GLN A 50 -2.91 7.60 2.15
N ALA A 51 -2.14 6.74 1.47
CA ALA A 51 -1.65 7.00 0.12
C ALA A 51 -2.84 7.18 -0.84
N LEU A 52 -3.79 6.24 -0.86
CA LEU A 52 -4.95 6.30 -1.74
C LEU A 52 -5.84 7.52 -1.46
N SER A 53 -6.04 7.87 -0.19
CA SER A 53 -6.72 9.12 0.18
C SER A 53 -5.95 10.37 -0.28
N GLY A 54 -4.62 10.31 -0.30
CA GLY A 54 -3.75 11.36 -0.83
C GLY A 54 -3.89 11.55 -2.35
N ILE A 55 -4.12 10.47 -3.10
CA ILE A 55 -4.38 10.55 -4.55
C ILE A 55 -5.61 11.41 -4.81
N ARG A 56 -6.71 11.21 -4.08
CA ARG A 56 -7.94 12.00 -4.26
C ARG A 56 -7.68 13.49 -4.11
N LYS A 57 -6.95 13.87 -3.05
CA LYS A 57 -6.58 15.28 -2.81
C LYS A 57 -5.72 15.84 -3.95
N GLN A 58 -4.78 15.04 -4.46
CA GLN A 58 -3.94 15.47 -5.57
C GLN A 58 -4.75 15.67 -6.86
N VAL A 59 -5.74 14.80 -7.11
CA VAL A 59 -6.65 14.95 -8.26
C VAL A 59 -7.53 16.19 -8.10
N GLU A 60 -8.09 16.44 -6.91
CA GLU A 60 -8.88 17.65 -6.62
C GLU A 60 -8.06 18.93 -6.83
N ILE A 61 -6.78 18.95 -6.38
CA ILE A 61 -5.87 20.08 -6.63
C ILE A 61 -5.63 20.28 -8.13
N ASN A 62 -5.47 19.20 -8.89
CA ASN A 62 -5.23 19.28 -10.34
C ASN A 62 -6.46 19.82 -11.10
N ASP A 63 -7.67 19.47 -10.65
CA ASP A 63 -8.91 19.99 -11.21
C ASP A 63 -9.00 21.53 -11.05
N HIS A 64 -8.71 22.04 -9.86
CA HIS A 64 -8.77 23.47 -9.55
C HIS A 64 -7.68 24.34 -10.19
N THR A 65 -6.59 23.76 -10.68
CA THR A 65 -5.42 24.51 -11.17
C THR A 65 -5.33 24.63 -12.69
N ALA A 66 -6.33 24.15 -13.44
CA ALA A 66 -6.37 24.12 -14.91
C ALA A 66 -5.13 23.47 -15.57
N ASN A 67 -4.34 22.72 -14.79
CA ASN A 67 -3.16 22.02 -15.26
C ASN A 67 -3.62 20.72 -15.91
N VAL A 68 -3.97 20.82 -17.20
CA VAL A 68 -3.86 19.78 -18.23
C VAL A 68 -4.07 18.37 -17.65
N SER A 69 -5.27 18.13 -17.10
CA SER A 69 -5.68 16.83 -16.58
C SER A 69 -7.06 16.57 -17.14
N CYS A 70 -7.32 15.36 -17.62
CA CYS A 70 -8.60 14.89 -18.16
C CYS A 70 -9.82 15.04 -17.20
N TYR A 71 -9.62 15.62 -16.03
CA TYR A 71 -10.64 16.03 -15.08
C TYR A 71 -11.24 17.41 -15.37
N SER A 72 -10.53 18.27 -16.11
CA SER A 72 -11.07 19.56 -16.53
C SER A 72 -12.08 19.38 -17.68
N PRO A 73 -13.27 19.99 -17.62
CA PRO A 73 -14.32 19.87 -18.65
C PRO A 73 -13.91 20.44 -20.02
N THR A 74 -12.76 21.09 -20.12
CA THR A 74 -12.19 21.66 -21.36
C THR A 74 -10.99 20.86 -21.92
N ALA A 75 -10.53 19.80 -21.25
CA ALA A 75 -9.38 19.02 -21.70
C ALA A 75 -9.77 17.90 -22.67
N THR A 76 -9.13 17.83 -23.85
CA THR A 76 -9.19 16.62 -24.69
C THR A 76 -8.33 15.53 -24.07
N CYS A 77 -9.00 14.46 -23.70
CA CYS A 77 -8.43 13.33 -23.01
C CYS A 77 -7.95 12.32 -24.04
N ASP A 78 -6.67 11.95 -23.99
CA ASP A 78 -6.15 11.02 -24.99
C ASP A 78 -6.56 9.58 -24.65
N ALA A 79 -7.31 8.95 -25.56
CA ALA A 79 -7.74 7.56 -25.49
C ALA A 79 -6.58 6.63 -25.89
N GLY A 80 -5.59 6.49 -25.02
CA GLY A 80 -4.44 5.57 -25.18
C GLY A 80 -4.36 4.50 -24.10
N THR A 81 -3.71 3.38 -24.41
CA THR A 81 -3.57 2.16 -23.60
C THR A 81 -2.88 2.40 -22.24
N TYR A 82 -3.66 2.87 -21.28
CA TYR A 82 -3.36 2.87 -19.84
C TYR A 82 -4.45 2.07 -19.14
N PRO A 83 -4.53 1.99 -17.80
CA PRO A 83 -5.78 1.63 -17.16
C PRO A 83 -6.90 2.58 -17.63
N ASN A 84 -7.46 2.29 -18.79
CA ASN A 84 -8.36 3.06 -19.64
C ASN A 84 -9.33 2.04 -20.23
N SER A 85 -10.56 2.48 -20.52
CA SER A 85 -11.64 1.67 -21.12
C SER A 85 -12.19 0.57 -20.20
N GLY A 86 -12.36 0.86 -18.90
CA GLY A 86 -13.11 -0.03 -18.00
C GLY A 86 -12.52 -1.44 -17.86
N ILE A 87 -11.28 -1.66 -18.30
CA ILE A 87 -10.51 -2.88 -18.09
C ILE A 87 -9.47 -2.55 -17.01
N PRO A 88 -9.66 -2.99 -15.76
CA PRO A 88 -8.67 -2.77 -14.72
C PRO A 88 -7.34 -3.49 -15.05
N GLN A 89 -6.23 -2.82 -14.79
CA GLN A 89 -4.86 -3.26 -15.07
C GLN A 89 -3.96 -2.94 -13.85
N PRO A 90 -2.78 -3.55 -13.70
CA PRO A 90 -1.82 -3.13 -12.67
C PRO A 90 -1.56 -1.62 -12.75
N CYS A 91 -1.48 -0.98 -11.59
CA CYS A 91 -1.24 0.45 -11.48
C CYS A 91 0.15 0.81 -12.04
N PRO A 92 0.28 1.94 -12.76
CA PRO A 92 1.55 2.36 -13.33
C PRO A 92 2.56 2.72 -12.24
N ALA A 93 3.76 2.14 -12.32
CA ALA A 93 4.87 2.44 -11.42
C ALA A 93 5.79 3.57 -11.95
N ALA A 94 5.47 4.15 -13.10
CA ALA A 94 6.19 5.25 -13.71
C ALA A 94 5.21 6.16 -14.46
N VAL A 95 5.59 7.44 -14.61
CA VAL A 95 4.82 8.39 -15.42
C VAL A 95 4.71 7.87 -16.83
N VAL A 96 3.49 7.80 -17.34
CA VAL A 96 3.26 7.33 -18.70
C VAL A 96 3.26 8.53 -19.66
N ALA A 97 4.49 8.93 -20.01
CA ALA A 97 4.82 10.17 -20.69
C ALA A 97 4.27 10.31 -22.12
N THR A 98 3.71 9.25 -22.70
CA THR A 98 3.23 9.28 -24.08
C THR A 98 2.01 10.19 -24.25
N LYS A 99 1.35 10.65 -23.16
CA LYS A 99 0.16 11.51 -23.18
C LYS A 99 0.15 12.50 -21.98
N PRO A 100 0.34 13.82 -22.20
CA PRO A 100 0.55 14.79 -21.12
C PRO A 100 -0.69 15.08 -20.25
N ASN A 101 -1.89 14.71 -20.70
CA ASN A 101 -3.14 15.17 -20.07
C ASN A 101 -3.76 14.15 -19.11
N SER A 102 -3.07 13.07 -18.77
CA SER A 102 -3.65 11.92 -18.02
C SER A 102 -3.44 12.05 -16.51
N ILE A 103 -4.36 11.51 -15.68
CA ILE A 103 -4.11 11.33 -14.23
C ILE A 103 -2.84 10.49 -13.98
N TRP A 104 -2.55 9.57 -14.90
CA TRP A 104 -1.39 8.69 -14.88
C TRP A 104 -0.10 9.37 -15.39
N ALA A 105 -0.18 10.63 -15.83
CA ALA A 105 0.96 11.45 -16.21
C ALA A 105 1.47 12.33 -15.06
N ASP A 106 0.70 12.49 -13.97
CA ASP A 106 1.13 13.27 -12.81
C ASP A 106 2.15 12.48 -11.98
N GLN A 107 3.37 13.00 -11.92
CA GLN A 107 4.47 12.46 -11.14
C GLN A 107 4.10 12.30 -9.65
N LYS A 108 3.34 13.23 -9.06
CA LYS A 108 2.92 13.14 -7.65
C LYS A 108 1.99 11.97 -7.41
N ILE A 109 1.03 11.76 -8.31
CA ILE A 109 0.10 10.63 -8.23
C ILE A 109 0.88 9.31 -8.37
N ILE A 110 1.80 9.24 -9.32
CA ILE A 110 2.67 8.07 -9.50
C ILE A 110 3.55 7.82 -8.28
N ASP A 111 4.09 8.85 -7.64
CA ASP A 111 4.92 8.68 -6.44
C ASP A 111 4.11 8.23 -5.23
N ILE A 112 2.85 8.66 -5.12
CA ILE A 112 1.89 8.13 -4.13
C ILE A 112 1.56 6.66 -4.43
N ILE A 113 1.34 6.30 -5.71
CA ILE A 113 1.10 4.90 -6.10
C ILE A 113 2.32 4.03 -5.79
N LYS A 114 3.53 4.52 -6.04
CA LYS A 114 4.78 3.80 -5.69
C LYS A 114 4.91 3.57 -4.19
N SER A 115 4.53 4.56 -3.37
CA SER A 115 4.59 4.40 -1.92
C SER A 115 3.58 3.36 -1.42
N ALA A 116 2.39 3.29 -2.02
CA ALA A 116 1.42 2.21 -1.76
C ALA A 116 1.92 0.84 -2.28
N LEU A 117 2.55 0.80 -3.46
CA LEU A 117 3.13 -0.41 -4.05
C LEU A 117 4.29 -0.99 -3.24
N ALA A 118 4.98 -0.16 -2.45
CA ALA A 118 5.99 -0.63 -1.51
C ALA A 118 5.40 -1.31 -0.27
N GLN A 119 4.08 -1.18 -0.03
CA GLN A 119 3.38 -1.71 1.15
C GLN A 119 2.40 -2.85 0.81
N GLY A 120 1.73 -2.78 -0.35
CA GLY A 120 0.78 -3.77 -0.84
C GLY A 120 1.37 -4.63 -1.96
N THR A 121 0.83 -5.82 -2.17
CA THR A 121 1.41 -6.78 -3.13
C THR A 121 0.69 -6.77 -4.47
N LEU A 122 -0.60 -6.45 -4.49
CA LEU A 122 -1.48 -6.59 -5.64
C LEU A 122 -2.41 -5.39 -5.75
N ASN A 123 -2.49 -4.86 -6.96
CA ASN A 123 -3.18 -3.60 -7.20
C ASN A 123 -3.77 -3.60 -8.59
N GLN A 124 -4.86 -2.87 -8.74
CA GLN A 124 -5.48 -2.64 -10.03
C GLN A 124 -5.96 -1.20 -10.10
N CYS A 125 -5.71 -0.57 -11.23
CA CYS A 125 -6.11 0.77 -11.56
C CYS A 125 -7.01 0.73 -12.79
N SER A 126 -7.95 1.66 -12.88
CA SER A 126 -8.78 1.88 -14.06
C SER A 126 -9.21 3.34 -14.16
N SER A 127 -9.53 3.78 -15.37
CA SER A 127 -10.13 5.09 -15.64
C SER A 127 -11.14 5.00 -16.79
N SER A 128 -12.12 5.90 -16.79
CA SER A 128 -13.17 5.95 -17.81
C SER A 128 -12.60 6.30 -19.18
N ALA A 129 -13.34 6.01 -20.25
CA ALA A 129 -13.03 6.56 -21.58
C ALA A 129 -13.22 8.08 -21.51
N GLY A 130 -12.12 8.83 -21.50
CA GLY A 130 -12.11 10.27 -21.17
C GLY A 130 -11.55 10.60 -19.80
N GLN A 131 -11.17 9.61 -18.99
CA GLN A 131 -10.49 9.75 -17.69
C GLN A 131 -11.13 10.77 -16.71
N THR A 132 -12.43 10.99 -16.85
CA THR A 132 -13.26 11.80 -15.93
C THR A 132 -13.53 11.11 -14.61
N ASN A 133 -13.35 9.79 -14.58
CA ASN A 133 -13.45 8.94 -13.40
C ASN A 133 -12.24 8.01 -13.38
N TYR A 134 -11.76 7.71 -12.18
CA TYR A 134 -10.72 6.71 -11.96
C TYR A 134 -11.11 5.87 -10.76
N ALA A 135 -10.57 4.66 -10.70
CA ALA A 135 -10.61 3.84 -9.51
C ALA A 135 -9.29 3.10 -9.34
N ILE A 136 -8.85 3.02 -8.10
CA ILE A 136 -7.59 2.42 -7.68
C ILE A 136 -7.91 1.49 -6.52
N ILE A 137 -7.54 0.22 -6.65
CA ILE A 137 -7.69 -0.77 -5.59
C ILE A 137 -6.34 -1.39 -5.25
N PHE A 138 -6.13 -1.63 -3.96
CA PHE A 138 -4.99 -2.37 -3.44
C PHE A 138 -5.48 -3.47 -2.52
N ASP A 139 -4.83 -4.62 -2.54
CA ASP A 139 -4.98 -5.64 -1.51
C ASP A 139 -4.42 -5.15 -0.17
N LEU A 140 -4.88 -5.76 0.91
CA LEU A 140 -4.36 -5.49 2.25
C LEU A 140 -3.43 -6.63 2.66
N SER A 141 -2.22 -6.27 3.05
CA SER A 141 -1.15 -7.20 3.41
C SER A 141 -1.45 -7.96 4.71
N SER A 142 -2.32 -7.42 5.59
CA SER A 142 -2.78 -8.15 6.77
C SER A 142 -3.89 -9.16 6.50
N ASP A 143 -4.66 -8.98 5.42
CA ASP A 143 -5.81 -9.82 5.06
C ASP A 143 -6.07 -9.76 3.55
N PRO A 144 -5.59 -10.75 2.77
CA PRO A 144 -5.74 -10.75 1.32
C PRO A 144 -7.20 -10.88 0.87
N ALA A 145 -8.12 -11.26 1.77
CA ALA A 145 -9.56 -11.25 1.49
C ALA A 145 -10.16 -9.83 1.53
N LYS A 146 -9.37 -8.81 1.86
CA LYS A 146 -9.79 -7.42 1.89
C LYS A 146 -8.94 -6.57 0.96
N ALA A 147 -9.57 -5.52 0.44
CA ALA A 147 -8.93 -4.57 -0.44
C ALA A 147 -9.46 -3.17 -0.19
N PHE A 148 -8.59 -2.16 -0.25
CA PHE A 148 -9.01 -0.77 -0.15
C PHE A 148 -9.14 -0.20 -1.56
N CYS A 149 -10.32 0.31 -1.87
CA CYS A 149 -10.62 0.94 -3.15
C CYS A 149 -10.83 2.44 -2.95
N THR A 150 -10.32 3.24 -3.87
CA THR A 150 -10.55 4.68 -3.92
C THR A 150 -10.85 5.11 -5.35
N ASP A 151 -11.94 5.86 -5.51
CA ASP A 151 -12.34 6.46 -6.77
C ASP A 151 -12.49 7.98 -6.65
N SER A 152 -13.08 8.59 -7.68
CA SER A 152 -13.34 10.02 -7.78
C SER A 152 -14.34 10.54 -6.73
N THR A 153 -15.21 9.68 -6.22
CA THR A 153 -16.34 10.02 -5.35
C THR A 153 -16.13 9.61 -3.90
N HIS A 154 -15.56 8.44 -3.64
CA HIS A 154 -15.41 7.87 -2.31
C HIS A 154 -14.25 6.86 -2.23
N SER A 155 -13.95 6.48 -0.99
CA SER A 155 -13.01 5.41 -0.66
C SER A 155 -13.74 4.40 0.21
N VAL A 156 -13.50 3.11 -0.02
CA VAL A 156 -14.24 2.02 0.62
C VAL A 156 -13.35 0.81 0.84
N LEU A 157 -13.53 0.17 1.99
CA LEU A 157 -12.95 -1.13 2.30
C LEU A 157 -13.84 -2.23 1.73
N LEU A 158 -13.28 -3.07 0.87
CA LEU A 158 -13.99 -4.11 0.15
C LEU A 158 -13.58 -5.49 0.64
N THR A 159 -14.55 -6.40 0.65
CA THR A 159 -14.30 -7.83 0.85
C THR A 159 -14.31 -8.56 -0.49
N MET A 160 -13.32 -9.42 -0.67
CA MET A 160 -13.06 -10.22 -1.85
C MET A 160 -13.50 -11.66 -1.61
N ALA A 161 -14.70 -12.01 -2.10
CA ALA A 161 -15.25 -13.35 -1.91
C ALA A 161 -14.41 -14.42 -2.63
N GLY A 162 -14.08 -15.48 -1.89
CA GLY A 162 -13.28 -16.61 -2.40
C GLY A 162 -11.79 -16.29 -2.51
N VAL A 163 -11.29 -15.38 -1.67
CA VAL A 163 -9.86 -15.14 -1.46
C VAL A 163 -9.53 -15.47 -0.02
N ASP A 164 -8.42 -16.16 0.19
CA ASP A 164 -7.84 -16.52 1.47
C ASP A 164 -6.31 -16.37 1.44
N ASN A 165 -5.65 -16.68 2.56
CA ASN A 165 -4.19 -16.58 2.69
C ASN A 165 -3.39 -17.53 1.79
N ASN A 166 -4.05 -18.52 1.17
CA ASN A 166 -3.42 -19.49 0.27
C ASN A 166 -3.74 -19.21 -1.21
N THR A 167 -4.59 -18.22 -1.47
CA THR A 167 -4.99 -17.87 -2.83
C THR A 167 -3.79 -17.25 -3.55
N ASP A 168 -3.53 -17.73 -4.74
CA ASP A 168 -2.42 -17.27 -5.56
C ASP A 168 -2.64 -15.84 -6.07
N SER A 169 -1.54 -15.12 -6.26
CA SER A 169 -1.58 -13.71 -6.66
C SER A 169 -2.30 -13.45 -7.99
N ALA A 170 -2.34 -14.43 -8.91
CA ALA A 170 -3.07 -14.29 -10.17
C ALA A 170 -4.59 -14.31 -9.96
N THR A 171 -5.08 -15.18 -9.08
CA THR A 171 -6.49 -15.22 -8.68
C THR A 171 -6.90 -13.95 -7.94
N ILE A 172 -6.08 -13.47 -6.99
CA ILE A 172 -6.35 -12.22 -6.26
C ILE A 172 -6.41 -11.04 -7.24
N ASN A 173 -5.45 -10.92 -8.16
CA ASN A 173 -5.50 -9.89 -9.21
C ASN A 173 -6.78 -9.97 -10.03
N THR A 174 -7.20 -11.17 -10.43
CA THR A 174 -8.45 -11.35 -11.18
C THR A 174 -9.67 -10.87 -10.38
N LYS A 175 -9.69 -11.16 -9.08
CA LYS A 175 -10.76 -10.71 -8.16
C LYS A 175 -10.76 -9.21 -7.95
N LEU A 176 -9.59 -8.57 -7.83
CA LEU A 176 -9.48 -7.11 -7.77
C LEU A 176 -10.05 -6.46 -9.05
N ARG A 177 -9.70 -7.01 -10.21
CA ARG A 177 -10.21 -6.54 -11.52
C ARG A 177 -11.73 -6.66 -11.61
N GLN A 178 -12.29 -7.78 -11.16
CA GLN A 178 -13.74 -7.97 -11.12
C GLN A 178 -14.42 -6.96 -10.18
N LYS A 179 -13.76 -6.60 -9.06
CA LYS A 179 -14.36 -5.76 -8.03
C LYS A 179 -14.49 -4.29 -8.44
N ILE A 180 -13.51 -3.75 -9.17
CA ILE A 180 -13.56 -2.35 -9.63
C ILE A 180 -14.50 -2.18 -10.84
N GLY A 181 -14.84 -3.26 -11.56
CA GLY A 181 -15.94 -3.29 -12.53
C GLY A 181 -15.96 -2.20 -13.62
N GLY A 182 -14.86 -1.46 -13.81
CA GLY A 182 -14.85 -0.19 -14.51
C GLY A 182 -13.94 0.82 -13.82
N SER A 183 -14.38 2.09 -13.75
CA SER A 183 -13.62 3.22 -13.20
C SER A 183 -14.22 3.80 -11.90
N SER A 184 -14.91 2.97 -11.13
CA SER A 184 -15.55 3.35 -9.85
C SER A 184 -15.45 2.21 -8.84
N CYS A 185 -15.34 2.55 -7.57
CA CYS A 185 -15.44 1.58 -6.49
C CYS A 185 -16.90 1.18 -6.30
N PRO A 186 -17.18 -0.10 -5.99
CA PRO A 186 -18.52 -0.53 -5.62
C PRO A 186 -18.94 0.11 -4.29
N PRO A 187 -20.24 0.37 -4.09
CA PRO A 187 -20.76 0.96 -2.86
C PRO A 187 -20.58 0.04 -1.64
#